data_AF-A0A9E7RWL6-F1
#
_entry.id   AF-A0A9E7RWL6-F1
#
_cell.length_a   1.000
_cell.length_b   1.000
_cell.length_c   1.000
_cell.angle_alpha   90.00
_cell.angle_beta   90.00
_cell.angle_gamma   90.00
#
_symmetry.space_group_name_H-M   'P 1'
#
loop_
_entity.id
_entity.type
_entity.pdbx_description
1 polymer ?
#
loop_
_entity_poly.entity_id
_entity_poly.type
_entity_poly.pdbx_seq_one_letter_code
_entity_poly.pdbx_strand_id
1 'polypeptide(L)' 'MQLQPNQTTLDYSTYIGDNNLDKVKDIHIDYTGSAYITGSSLNGSRNVLLAKFDPQNKLVYSKTYNL' A
#
# COMPACT_ATOMS: atom_id res chain seq x y z
N MET A 1 -15.63 -24.14 -10.51
CA MET A 1 -15.84 -22.93 -9.67
C MET A 1 -15.90 -21.76 -10.64
N GLN A 2 -17.04 -21.08 -10.77
CA GLN A 2 -17.32 -20.28 -11.96
C GLN A 2 -16.55 -18.96 -11.94
N LEU A 3 -15.46 -18.90 -12.70
CA LEU A 3 -14.68 -17.71 -13.05
C LEU A 3 -15.14 -17.29 -14.46
N GLN A 4 -15.52 -16.03 -14.65
CA GLN A 4 -15.77 -15.53 -16.01
C GLN A 4 -14.43 -15.50 -16.79
N PRO A 5 -14.38 -15.83 -18.09
CA PRO A 5 -13.12 -16.14 -18.79
C PRO A 5 -12.21 -14.96 -19.11
N ASN A 6 -12.50 -13.75 -18.65
CA ASN A 6 -11.78 -12.57 -19.12
C ASN A 6 -11.96 -11.39 -18.17
N GLN A 7 -10.82 -10.93 -17.65
CA GLN A 7 -10.61 -9.63 -16.98
C GLN A 7 -10.83 -9.58 -15.46
N THR A 8 -10.22 -10.50 -14.73
CA THR A 8 -9.50 -10.08 -13.51
C THR A 8 -8.09 -9.67 -13.92
N THR A 9 -7.96 -8.60 -14.70
CA THR A 9 -6.64 -8.02 -14.99
C THR A 9 -6.20 -7.26 -13.74
N LEU A 10 -5.05 -7.65 -13.20
CA LEU A 10 -4.35 -6.83 -12.22
C LEU A 10 -3.82 -5.61 -12.97
N ASP A 11 -4.56 -4.50 -12.91
CA ASP A 11 -4.20 -3.29 -13.65
C ASP A 11 -2.84 -2.73 -13.16
N TYR A 12 -2.56 -2.90 -11.86
CA TYR A 12 -1.34 -2.41 -11.22
C TYR A 12 -1.04 -3.18 -9.93
N SER A 13 0.24 -3.43 -9.70
CA SER A 13 0.77 -3.82 -8.41
C SER A 13 2.04 -3.03 -8.13
N THR A 14 2.27 -2.75 -6.87
CA THR A 14 3.48 -2.09 -6.39
C THR A 14 3.91 -2.75 -5.09
N TYR A 15 5.20 -2.67 -4.80
CA TYR A 15 5.76 -3.17 -3.56
C TYR A 15 6.14 -1.99 -2.67
N ILE A 16 5.64 -2.02 -1.43
CA ILE A 16 5.86 -0.98 -0.44
C ILE A 16 6.37 -1.66 0.82
N GLY A 17 7.66 -1.49 1.08
CA GLY A 17 8.32 -2.22 2.15
C GLY A 17 9.84 -2.28 1.95
N ASP A 18 10.52 -2.85 2.93
CA ASP A 18 11.92 -3.23 2.83
C ASP A 18 12.07 -4.74 3.10
N ASN A 19 13.31 -5.25 3.19
CA ASN A 19 13.53 -6.69 3.40
C ASN A 19 13.11 -7.19 4.79
N ASN A 20 12.46 -6.36 5.62
CA ASN A 20 12.04 -6.71 6.96
C ASN A 20 10.55 -7.08 7.02
N LEU A 21 10.08 -7.40 8.23
CA LEU A 21 8.70 -7.82 8.42
C LEU A 21 7.75 -6.61 8.32
N ASP A 22 7.14 -6.46 7.15
CA ASP A 22 6.14 -5.43 6.88
C ASP A 22 4.71 -5.95 7.09
N LYS A 23 3.85 -5.10 7.67
CA LYS A 23 2.43 -5.36 7.85
C LYS A 23 1.61 -4.15 7.43
N VAL A 24 0.71 -4.34 6.48
CA VAL A 24 -0.37 -3.38 6.21
C VAL A 24 -1.38 -3.45 7.35
N LYS A 25 -1.75 -2.29 7.88
CA LYS A 25 -2.78 -2.16 8.92
C LYS A 25 -4.13 -1.76 8.36
N ASP A 26 -4.13 -0.82 7.42
CA ASP A 26 -5.37 -0.32 6.82
C ASP A 26 -5.11 0.29 5.43
N ILE A 27 -6.15 0.29 4.61
CA ILE A 27 -6.19 0.94 3.30
C ILE A 27 -7.50 1.70 3.12
N HIS A 28 -7.41 2.94 2.67
CA HIS A 28 -8.56 3.78 2.35
C HIS A 28 -8.38 4.43 0.98
N ILE A 29 -9.47 4.57 0.23
CA ILE A 29 -9.49 5.31 -1.04
C ILE A 29 -10.44 6.50 -0.88
N ASP A 30 -9.96 7.70 -1.19
CA ASP A 30 -10.78 8.90 -1.14
C ASP A 30 -11.65 9.07 -2.40
N TYR A 31 -12.55 10.05 -2.38
CA TYR A 31 -13.46 10.34 -3.50
C TYR A 31 -12.74 10.80 -4.78
N THR A 32 -11.45 11.17 -4.71
CA THR A 32 -10.64 11.53 -5.88
C THR A 32 -9.96 10.31 -6.50
N GLY A 33 -10.03 9.14 -5.85
CA GLY A 33 -9.35 7.91 -6.25
C GLY A 33 -7.93 7.79 -5.70
N SER A 34 -7.51 8.66 -4.78
CA SER A 34 -6.20 8.52 -4.15
C SER A 34 -6.25 7.42 -3.09
N ALA A 35 -5.28 6.52 -3.10
CA ALA A 35 -5.18 5.44 -2.11
C ALA A 35 -4.22 5.83 -0.97
N TYR A 36 -4.63 5.55 0.25
CA TYR A 36 -3.88 5.79 1.47
C TYR A 36 -3.65 4.45 2.15
N ILE A 37 -2.39 4.12 2.42
CA ILE A 37 -1.98 2.86 3.03
C ILE A 37 -1.25 3.19 4.32
N THR A 38 -1.66 2.53 5.40
CA THR A 38 -0.96 2.59 6.68
C THR A 38 -0.43 1.23 7.07
N GLY A 39 0.71 1.19 7.76
CA GLY A 39 1.31 -0.07 8.13
C GLY A 39 2.42 0.09 9.16
N SER A 40 3.06 -1.02 9.46
CA SER A 40 4.29 -1.03 10.24
C SER A 40 5.34 -1.93 9.63
N SER A 41 6.58 -1.48 9.67
CA SER A 41 7.77 -2.28 9.37
C SER A 41 8.50 -2.62 10.67
N LEU A 42 9.16 -3.76 10.75
CA LEU A 42 9.95 -4.17 11.91
C LEU A 42 11.39 -4.48 11.49
N ASN A 43 12.30 -3.52 11.67
CA ASN A 43 13.72 -3.65 11.32
C ASN A 43 14.63 -3.47 12.54
N GLY A 44 14.43 -4.31 13.56
CA GLY A 44 15.04 -4.12 14.89
C GLY A 44 14.29 -3.11 15.77
N SER A 45 13.54 -2.19 15.16
CA SER A 45 12.56 -1.30 15.82
C SER A 45 11.25 -1.25 15.00
N ARG A 46 10.13 -0.92 15.66
CA ARG A 46 8.83 -0.78 14.97
C ARG A 46 8.76 0.59 14.33
N ASN A 47 8.54 0.63 13.03
CA ASN A 47 8.30 1.87 12.31
C ASN A 47 6.86 1.90 11.80
N VAL A 48 6.20 3.06 11.80
CA VAL A 48 4.87 3.27 11.19
C VAL A 48 5.05 3.91 9.83
N LEU A 49 4.46 3.30 8.80
CA LEU A 49 4.44 3.80 7.44
C LEU A 49 3.09 4.45 7.13
N LEU A 50 3.13 5.62 6.50
CA LEU A 50 2.02 6.24 5.80
C LEU A 50 2.42 6.42 4.34
N ALA A 51 1.63 5.91 3.41
CA ALA A 51 1.84 6.11 1.97
C ALA A 51 0.56 6.61 1.30
N LYS A 52 0.69 7.51 0.34
CA LYS A 52 -0.40 7.97 -0.53
C LYS A 52 -0.01 7.77 -1.99
N PHE A 53 -0.91 7.15 -2.75
CA PHE A 53 -0.86 7.05 -4.20
C PHE A 53 -1.90 7.97 -4.82
N ASP A 54 -1.56 8.60 -5.94
CA ASP A 54 -2.56 9.25 -6.79
C ASP A 54 -3.39 8.19 -7.56
N PRO A 55 -4.50 8.59 -8.22
CA PRO A 55 -5.33 7.66 -8.99
C PRO A 55 -4.61 7.06 -10.21
N GLN A 56 -3.40 7.52 -10.53
CA GLN A 56 -2.54 7.01 -11.59
C GLN A 56 -1.46 6.05 -11.04
N ASN A 57 -1.57 5.64 -9.77
CA ASN A 57 -0.68 4.72 -9.06
C ASN A 57 0.74 5.27 -8.80
N LYS A 58 0.92 6.58 -8.82
CA LYS A 58 2.19 7.20 -8.44
C LYS A 58 2.20 7.48 -6.94
N LEU A 59 3.29 7.09 -6.27
CA LEU A 59 3.54 7.47 -4.88
C LEU A 59 3.72 8.99 -4.80
N VAL A 60 2.77 9.68 -4.18
CA VAL A 60 2.81 11.15 -4.00
C VAL A 60 3.29 11.55 -2.62
N TYR A 61 3.16 10.68 -1.62
CA TYR A 61 3.64 10.93 -0.27
C TYR A 61 4.01 9.62 0.41
N SER A 62 5.16 9.61 1.09
CA SER A 62 5.48 8.58 2.08
C SER A 62 6.13 9.20 3.31
N LYS A 63 5.80 8.65 4.48
CA LYS A 63 6.48 9.01 5.72
C LYS A 63 6.56 7.81 6.65
N THR A 64 7.72 7.68 7.27
CA THR A 64 8.03 6.62 8.24
C THR A 64 8.33 7.27 9.58
N TYR A 65 7.77 6.71 10.64
CA TYR A 65 7.99 7.17 12.02
C TYR A 65 8.52 6.01 12.85
N ASN A 66 9.63 6.21 13.55
CA ASN A 66 10.19 5.23 14.46
C ASN A 66 9.43 5.30 15.79
N LEU A 67 9.06 4.15 16.34
CA LEU A 67 8.44 4.01 17.67
C LEU A 67 9.44 3.46 18.69
#